data_AF-A0A6M3LU41-F1
#
_entry.id   AF-A0A6M3LU41-F1
#
_cell.length_a   1.000
_cell.length_b   1.000
_cell.length_c   1.000
_cell.angle_alpha   90.00
_cell.angle_beta   90.00
_cell.angle_gamma   90.00
#
_symmetry.space_group_name_H-M   'P 1'
#
loop_
_entity.id
_entity.type
_entity.pdbx_description
1 polymer ?
#
loop_
_entity_poly.entity_id
_entity_poly.type
_entity_poly.pdbx_seq_one_letter_code
_entity_poly.pdbx_strand_id
1 'polypeptide(L)'
;MCLKTLFQSKNPEGAIHISSISGNELRAKIEAIGLQVPLGMLDSEYLYTDEPGWSNILPYLQYNPVKTENGRVIIADCEDYSFRAYSDVQFKYGINALGVALGKMPAGYHGFCIVYTGAGFKLFEPQLGFGIKRLFNIGEYGYQPDRVVI
;
A
#
# COMPACT_ATOMS: atom_id res chain seq x y z
N MET A 1 -23.78 -4.59 -3.13
CA MET A 1 -23.59 -5.88 -2.46
C MET A 1 -22.67 -5.62 -1.27
N CYS A 2 -23.09 -5.91 -0.02
CA CYS A 2 -22.32 -5.55 1.17
C CYS A 2 -21.10 -6.48 1.31
N LEU A 3 -19.89 -5.94 1.18
CA LEU A 3 -18.61 -6.67 1.19
C LEU A 3 -18.30 -7.43 2.49
N LYS A 4 -19.04 -7.16 3.58
CA LYS A 4 -18.74 -7.70 4.92
C LYS A 4 -18.88 -9.22 5.04
N THR A 5 -19.66 -9.88 4.19
CA THR A 5 -20.02 -11.30 4.40
C THR A 5 -19.01 -12.31 3.81
N LEU A 6 -18.07 -11.89 2.97
CA LEU A 6 -17.17 -12.82 2.25
C LEU A 6 -15.82 -13.10 2.95
N PHE A 7 -15.42 -12.30 3.93
CA PHE A 7 -14.04 -12.35 4.47
C PHE A 7 -13.84 -13.25 5.69
N GLN A 8 -14.92 -13.82 6.27
CA GLN A 8 -14.79 -14.60 7.50
C GLN A 8 -14.29 -16.05 7.30
N SER A 9 -14.14 -16.56 6.07
CA SER A 9 -13.93 -18.01 5.85
C SER A 9 -12.51 -18.46 5.52
N LYS A 10 -11.49 -17.57 5.49
CA LYS A 10 -10.15 -17.93 5.00
C LYS A 10 -8.91 -17.44 5.78
N ASN A 11 -9.02 -17.00 7.04
CA ASN A 11 -7.83 -16.65 7.83
C ASN A 11 -7.56 -17.67 8.96
N PRO A 12 -6.60 -18.60 8.79
CA PRO A 12 -6.01 -19.30 9.90
C PRO A 12 -5.00 -18.36 10.60
N GLU A 13 -5.16 -18.21 11.92
CA GLU A 13 -4.27 -17.54 12.89
C GLU A 13 -4.27 -16.00 12.88
N GLY A 14 -5.04 -15.42 13.82
CA GLY A 14 -5.09 -13.98 14.12
C GLY A 14 -6.14 -13.24 13.28
N ALA A 15 -7.34 -13.02 13.83
CA ALA A 15 -8.38 -12.28 13.13
C ALA A 15 -7.93 -10.84 12.86
N ILE A 16 -7.56 -10.53 11.61
CA ILE A 16 -7.30 -9.18 11.15
C ILE A 16 -8.60 -8.38 11.29
N HIS A 17 -8.57 -7.34 12.13
CA HIS A 17 -9.72 -6.46 12.29
C HIS A 17 -9.84 -5.55 11.06
N ILE A 18 -11.01 -5.55 10.42
CA ILE A 18 -11.30 -4.72 9.24
C ILE A 18 -12.30 -3.64 9.63
N SER A 19 -11.93 -2.40 9.33
CA SER A 19 -12.77 -1.21 9.44
C SER A 19 -13.00 -0.58 8.07
N SER A 20 -13.94 0.36 7.96
CA SER A 20 -14.20 1.10 6.73
C SER A 20 -14.17 2.61 6.92
N ILE A 21 -13.85 3.33 5.85
CA ILE A 21 -13.84 4.79 5.76
C ILE A 21 -14.43 5.20 4.39
N SER A 22 -15.17 6.31 4.35
CA SER A 22 -15.69 6.80 3.07
C SER A 22 -14.58 7.36 2.19
N GLY A 23 -14.73 7.29 0.86
CA GLY A 23 -13.78 7.86 -0.08
C GLY A 23 -13.55 9.36 0.15
N ASN A 24 -14.61 10.13 0.46
CA ASN A 24 -14.50 11.56 0.76
C ASN A 24 -13.68 11.84 2.03
N GLU A 25 -13.88 11.04 3.09
CA GLU A 25 -13.14 11.21 4.33
C GLU A 25 -11.67 10.80 4.14
N LEU A 26 -11.41 9.69 3.44
CA LEU A 26 -10.05 9.26 3.12
C LEU A 26 -9.33 10.32 2.28
N ARG A 27 -9.99 10.86 1.25
CA ARG A 27 -9.46 11.95 0.43
C ARG A 27 -9.06 13.15 1.26
N ALA A 28 -9.94 13.62 2.16
CA ALA A 28 -9.66 14.76 3.02
C ALA A 28 -8.42 14.50 3.89
N LYS A 29 -8.23 13.28 4.39
CA LYS A 29 -7.04 12.89 5.15
C LYS A 29 -5.77 12.86 4.28
N ILE A 30 -5.85 12.39 3.04
CA ILE A 30 -4.73 12.41 2.07
C ILE A 30 -4.31 13.85 1.75
N GLU A 31 -5.27 14.71 1.43
CA GLU A 31 -5.01 16.11 1.09
C GLU A 31 -4.47 16.88 2.31
N ALA A 32 -4.92 16.55 3.53
CA ALA A 32 -4.42 17.15 4.77
C ALA A 32 -2.93 16.88 5.04
N ILE A 33 -2.37 15.78 4.52
CA ILE A 33 -0.92 15.50 4.58
C ILE A 33 -0.15 16.02 3.35
N GLY A 34 -0.80 16.84 2.52
CA GLY A 34 -0.19 17.51 1.37
C GLY A 34 -0.08 16.67 0.10
N LEU A 35 -0.73 15.50 0.05
CA LEU A 35 -0.67 14.61 -1.12
C LEU A 35 -1.80 14.87 -2.12
N GLN A 36 -1.48 14.71 -3.39
CA GLN A 36 -2.44 14.84 -4.49
C GLN A 36 -3.09 13.49 -4.82
N VAL A 37 -4.37 13.51 -5.17
CA VAL A 37 -5.11 12.35 -5.71
C VAL A 37 -5.51 12.63 -7.17
N PRO A 38 -4.58 12.46 -8.14
CA PRO A 38 -4.76 12.98 -9.50
C PRO A 38 -5.91 12.32 -10.28
N LEU A 39 -6.27 11.08 -9.94
CA LEU A 39 -7.37 10.35 -10.58
C LEU A 39 -8.69 10.43 -9.80
N GLY A 40 -8.72 11.19 -8.70
CA GLY A 40 -9.79 11.09 -7.72
C GLY A 40 -9.76 9.77 -6.95
N MET A 41 -10.72 9.59 -6.04
CA MET A 41 -10.88 8.32 -5.32
C MET A 41 -11.51 7.29 -6.26
N LEU A 42 -10.91 6.10 -6.32
CA LEU A 42 -11.39 5.02 -7.18
C LEU A 42 -12.64 4.30 -6.62
N ASP A 43 -12.86 4.37 -5.30
CA ASP A 43 -13.99 3.77 -4.60
C ASP A 43 -14.75 4.79 -3.72
N SER A 44 -16.01 4.48 -3.41
CA SER A 44 -16.81 5.27 -2.46
C SER A 44 -16.62 4.85 -1.00
N GLU A 45 -16.13 3.63 -0.76
CA GLU A 45 -15.81 3.07 0.55
C GLU A 45 -14.48 2.30 0.49
N TYR A 46 -13.66 2.49 1.51
CA TYR A 46 -12.34 1.89 1.65
C TYR A 46 -12.27 1.03 2.90
N LEU A 47 -11.88 -0.22 2.74
CA LEU A 47 -11.60 -1.16 3.81
C LEU A 47 -10.13 -1.08 4.20
N TYR A 48 -9.87 -0.98 5.50
CA TYR A 48 -8.54 -0.87 6.08
C TYR A 48 -8.42 -1.73 7.34
N THR A 49 -7.18 -1.94 7.77
CA THR A 49 -6.85 -2.55 9.05
C THR A 49 -5.87 -1.66 9.82
N ASP A 50 -5.66 -1.95 11.09
CA ASP A 50 -4.72 -1.23 11.93
C ASP A 50 -3.26 -1.62 11.65
N GLU A 51 -2.31 -0.97 12.31
CA GLU A 51 -0.88 -1.24 12.12
C GLU A 51 -0.49 -2.72 12.43
N PRO A 52 -1.01 -3.36 13.50
CA PRO A 52 -0.86 -4.80 13.70
C PRO A 52 -1.41 -5.65 12.54
N GLY A 53 -2.63 -5.36 12.06
CA GLY A 53 -3.22 -6.07 10.93
C GLY A 53 -2.41 -5.92 9.65
N TRP A 54 -1.92 -4.70 9.35
CA TRP A 54 -1.01 -4.47 8.24
C TRP A 54 0.28 -5.26 8.40
N SER A 55 0.86 -5.29 9.60
CA SER A 55 2.10 -6.04 9.87
C SER A 55 1.96 -7.54 9.59
N ASN A 56 0.76 -8.11 9.74
CA ASN A 56 0.47 -9.50 9.37
C ASN A 56 0.33 -9.71 7.86
N ILE A 57 -0.08 -8.67 7.12
CA ILE A 57 -0.30 -8.72 5.66
C ILE A 57 1.00 -8.47 4.89
N LEU A 58 1.81 -7.49 5.32
CA LEU A 58 2.98 -7.00 4.57
C LEU A 58 3.95 -8.10 4.10
N PRO A 59 4.28 -9.14 4.89
CA PRO A 59 5.21 -10.19 4.43
C PRO A 59 4.76 -10.90 3.15
N TYR A 60 3.46 -10.88 2.84
CA TYR A 60 2.88 -11.50 1.64
C TYR A 60 2.74 -10.54 0.45
N LEU A 61 3.06 -9.26 0.66
CA LEU A 61 3.04 -8.18 -0.34
C LEU A 61 4.44 -7.68 -0.69
N GLN A 62 5.49 -8.33 -0.18
CA GLN A 62 6.88 -8.04 -0.57
C GLN A 62 7.36 -9.04 -1.62
N TYR A 63 8.01 -8.54 -2.66
CA TYR A 63 8.38 -9.34 -3.82
C TYR A 63 9.86 -9.23 -4.14
N ASN A 64 10.45 -10.33 -4.59
CA ASN A 64 11.84 -10.33 -5.04
C ASN A 64 11.99 -9.52 -6.34
N PRO A 65 13.11 -8.79 -6.51
CA PRO A 65 13.48 -8.19 -7.78
C PRO A 65 13.50 -9.25 -8.88
N VAL A 66 12.81 -9.02 -9.99
CA VAL A 66 12.86 -9.88 -11.16
C VAL A 66 14.16 -9.56 -11.89
N LYS A 67 15.08 -10.52 -11.91
CA LYS A 67 16.33 -10.44 -12.68
C LYS A 67 16.29 -11.48 -13.79
N THR A 68 16.66 -11.09 -15.01
CA THR A 68 16.91 -12.07 -16.09
C THR A 68 18.25 -12.78 -15.88
N GLU A 69 18.43 -13.97 -16.48
CA GLU A 69 19.62 -14.83 -16.34
C GLU A 69 20.96 -14.13 -16.65
N ASN A 70 20.94 -13.04 -17.42
CA ASN A 70 22.13 -12.29 -17.81
C ASN A 70 22.34 -10.98 -17.04
N GLY A 71 21.62 -10.78 -15.92
CA GLY A 71 21.78 -9.61 -15.04
C GLY A 71 21.34 -8.27 -15.65
N ARG A 72 20.76 -8.30 -16.86
CA ARG A 72 20.26 -7.13 -17.58
C ARG A 72 18.96 -7.50 -18.28
N VAL A 73 17.85 -7.27 -17.61
CA VAL A 73 16.69 -6.46 -18.00
C VAL A 73 15.88 -6.30 -16.71
N ILE A 74 15.71 -5.05 -16.26
CA ILE A 74 14.72 -4.71 -15.23
C ILE A 74 13.40 -4.61 -16.00
N ILE A 75 12.60 -5.68 -16.00
CA ILE A 75 11.27 -5.66 -16.66
C ILE A 75 10.26 -4.95 -15.78
N ALA A 76 10.43 -5.04 -14.46
CA ALA A 76 9.58 -4.42 -13.45
C ALA A 76 10.36 -3.39 -12.63
N ASP A 77 9.92 -2.15 -12.65
CA ASP A 77 10.39 -1.04 -11.83
C ASP A 77 9.59 -0.99 -10.49
N CYS A 78 9.93 -0.06 -9.62
CA CYS A 78 9.44 0.16 -8.27
C CYS A 78 7.92 0.40 -8.25
N GLU A 79 7.39 1.10 -9.26
CA GLU A 79 5.94 1.29 -9.43
C GLU A 79 5.24 -0.02 -9.79
N ASP A 80 5.85 -0.92 -10.56
CA ASP A 80 5.24 -2.22 -10.90
C ASP A 80 5.06 -3.08 -9.65
N TYR A 81 6.04 -3.06 -8.73
CA TYR A 81 5.92 -3.71 -7.43
C TYR A 81 4.79 -3.10 -6.59
N SER A 82 4.62 -1.79 -6.66
CA SER A 82 3.57 -1.06 -5.94
C SER A 82 2.18 -1.38 -6.49
N PHE A 83 2.00 -1.41 -7.81
CA PHE A 83 0.76 -1.84 -8.45
C PHE A 83 0.45 -3.31 -8.17
N ARG A 84 1.47 -4.17 -8.14
CA ARG A 84 1.29 -5.58 -7.75
C ARG A 84 0.81 -5.71 -6.31
N ALA A 85 1.43 -5.01 -5.36
CA ALA A 85 1.01 -5.00 -3.96
C ALA A 85 -0.42 -4.48 -3.80
N TYR A 86 -0.77 -3.40 -4.52
CA TYR A 86 -2.11 -2.82 -4.58
C TYR A 86 -3.16 -3.84 -5.05
N SER A 87 -2.88 -4.55 -6.14
CA SER A 87 -3.78 -5.58 -6.65
C SER A 87 -3.89 -6.77 -5.68
N ASP A 88 -2.75 -7.32 -5.25
CA ASP A 88 -2.69 -8.50 -4.39
C ASP A 88 -3.40 -8.28 -3.05
N VAL A 89 -3.30 -7.08 -2.45
CA VAL A 89 -3.97 -6.81 -1.17
C VAL A 89 -5.48 -6.85 -1.30
N GLN A 90 -6.02 -6.30 -2.39
CA GLN A 90 -7.45 -6.30 -2.66
C GLN A 90 -7.96 -7.71 -2.92
N PHE A 91 -7.27 -8.48 -3.78
CA PHE A 91 -7.71 -9.82 -4.15
C PHE A 91 -7.52 -10.87 -3.06
N LYS A 92 -6.47 -10.75 -2.23
CA LYS A 92 -6.17 -11.74 -1.19
C LYS A 92 -6.83 -11.41 0.15
N TYR A 93 -6.93 -10.13 0.49
CA TYR A 93 -7.38 -9.69 1.83
C TYR A 93 -8.62 -8.80 1.81
N GLY A 94 -9.08 -8.33 0.64
CA GLY A 94 -10.26 -7.48 0.55
C GLY A 94 -10.08 -6.06 1.05
N ILE A 95 -8.83 -5.64 1.25
CA ILE A 95 -8.48 -4.32 1.75
C ILE A 95 -8.05 -3.49 0.54
N ASN A 96 -8.69 -2.34 0.34
CA ASN A 96 -8.39 -1.39 -0.75
C ASN A 96 -7.85 -0.05 -0.23
N ALA A 97 -7.60 0.10 1.08
CA ALA A 97 -6.96 1.30 1.65
C ALA A 97 -5.42 1.27 1.60
N LEU A 98 -4.85 0.63 0.59
CA LEU A 98 -3.45 0.73 0.18
C LEU A 98 -3.44 1.44 -1.16
N GLY A 99 -2.65 2.49 -1.29
CA GLY A 99 -2.48 3.26 -2.53
C GLY A 99 -1.08 3.09 -3.10
N VAL A 100 -0.96 3.30 -4.41
CA VAL A 100 0.33 3.47 -5.09
C VAL A 100 0.75 4.92 -4.97
N ALA A 101 1.83 5.16 -4.24
CA ALA A 101 2.43 6.48 -4.08
C ALA A 101 3.59 6.66 -5.07
N LEU A 102 3.64 7.84 -5.68
CA LEU A 102 4.82 8.29 -6.41
C LEU A 102 5.45 9.44 -5.64
N GLY A 103 6.77 9.56 -5.70
CA GLY A 103 7.48 10.61 -5.00
C GLY A 103 8.99 10.50 -5.18
N LYS A 104 9.71 10.90 -4.13
CA LYS A 104 11.18 10.86 -4.10
C LYS A 104 11.68 10.08 -2.91
N MET A 105 12.87 9.51 -3.08
CA MET A 105 13.71 8.99 -2.01
C MET A 105 15.16 9.50 -2.24
N PRO A 106 16.13 9.24 -1.35
CA PRO A 106 17.51 9.71 -1.54
C PRO A 106 18.16 9.31 -2.87
N ALA A 107 17.73 8.20 -3.47
CA ALA A 107 18.22 7.70 -4.75
C ALA A 107 17.57 8.35 -5.99
N GLY A 108 16.46 9.10 -5.84
CA GLY A 108 15.75 9.72 -6.96
C GLY A 108 14.23 9.55 -6.89
N TYR A 109 13.57 9.61 -8.05
CA TYR A 109 12.14 9.31 -8.17
C TYR A 109 11.89 7.83 -7.86
N HIS A 110 10.79 7.55 -7.17
CA HIS A 110 10.49 6.20 -6.69
C HIS A 110 8.99 5.97 -6.60
N GLY A 111 8.57 4.74 -6.92
CA GLY A 111 7.22 4.24 -6.69
C GLY A 111 7.21 3.33 -5.46
N PHE A 112 6.27 3.54 -4.55
CA PHE A 112 6.11 2.75 -3.32
C PHE A 112 4.64 2.72 -2.90
N CYS A 113 4.31 2.08 -1.79
CA CYS A 113 2.94 2.03 -1.28
C CYS A 113 2.74 2.99 -0.11
N ILE A 114 1.52 3.50 0.00
CA ILE A 114 1.01 4.22 1.18
C ILE A 114 -0.23 3.49 1.69
N VAL A 115 -0.35 3.31 3.00
CA VAL A 115 -1.50 2.63 3.62
C VAL A 115 -2.16 3.54 4.64
N TYR A 116 -3.49 3.44 4.75
CA TYR A 116 -4.24 4.03 5.85
C TYR A 116 -4.39 3.00 6.98
N THR A 117 -3.99 3.38 8.20
CA THR A 117 -4.02 2.49 9.39
C THR A 117 -5.17 2.80 10.35
N GLY A 118 -6.06 3.72 10.00
CA GLY A 118 -7.06 4.30 10.92
C GLY A 118 -6.49 5.42 11.81
N ALA A 119 -5.24 5.32 12.23
CA ALA A 119 -4.55 6.37 12.99
C ALA A 119 -3.87 7.41 12.09
N GLY A 120 -3.52 7.04 10.87
CA GLY A 120 -2.86 7.92 9.91
C GLY A 120 -2.33 7.15 8.70
N PHE A 121 -1.39 7.77 7.99
CA PHE A 121 -0.73 7.15 6.85
C PHE A 121 0.67 6.65 7.20
N LYS A 122 0.99 5.48 6.65
CA LYS A 122 2.33 4.88 6.69
C LYS A 122 2.75 4.49 5.30
N LEU A 123 4.05 4.37 5.10
CA LEU A 123 4.64 3.92 3.84
C LEU A 123 5.04 2.46 3.93
N PHE A 124 5.06 1.80 2.77
CA PHE A 124 5.44 0.42 2.60
C PHE A 124 6.28 0.26 1.32
N GLU A 125 7.37 -0.48 1.43
CA GLU A 125 8.27 -0.81 0.32
C GLU A 125 8.00 -2.26 -0.14
N PRO A 126 7.25 -2.45 -1.24
CA PRO A 126 6.90 -3.77 -1.74
C PRO A 126 8.07 -4.50 -2.42
N GLN A 127 9.15 -3.80 -2.79
CA GLN A 127 10.30 -4.43 -3.42
C GLN A 127 11.32 -4.89 -2.37
N LEU A 128 11.58 -6.21 -2.33
CA LEU A 128 12.69 -6.75 -1.55
C LEU A 128 14.02 -6.26 -2.12
N GLY A 129 14.98 -5.95 -1.26
CA GLY A 129 16.29 -5.42 -1.64
C GLY A 129 16.58 -4.03 -1.08
N PHE A 130 15.55 -3.27 -0.69
CA PHE A 130 15.69 -2.00 0.02
C PHE A 130 15.92 -2.17 1.54
N GLY A 131 15.80 -3.39 2.07
CA GLY A 131 16.04 -3.70 3.48
C GLY A 131 14.92 -3.28 4.46
N ILE A 132 13.83 -2.70 3.96
CA ILE A 132 12.67 -2.28 4.75
C ILE A 132 11.61 -3.39 4.71
N LYS A 133 11.18 -3.88 5.87
CA LYS A 133 10.21 -5.01 5.99
C LYS A 133 8.98 -4.68 6.85
N ARG A 134 8.79 -3.40 7.16
CA ARG A 134 7.71 -2.92 8.03
C ARG A 134 7.11 -1.65 7.44
N LEU A 135 5.97 -1.25 8.00
CA LEU A 135 5.49 0.11 7.85
C LEU A 135 6.50 1.11 8.42
N PHE A 136 6.62 2.25 7.75
CA PHE A 136 7.48 3.36 8.17
C PHE A 136 6.77 4.70 7.98
N ASN A 137 7.26 5.72 8.68
CA ASN A 137 6.65 7.05 8.61
C ASN A 137 7.01 7.76 7.30
N ILE A 138 6.16 8.70 6.88
CA ILE A 138 6.52 9.64 5.81
C ILE A 138 7.77 10.42 6.22
N GLY A 139 8.74 10.54 5.31
CA GLY A 139 10.05 11.15 5.56
C GLY A 139 11.09 10.18 6.16
N GLU A 140 10.68 9.05 6.71
CA GLU A 140 11.61 8.01 7.18
C GLU A 140 12.32 7.40 5.96
N TYR A 141 13.63 7.12 6.09
CA TYR A 141 14.50 6.72 4.98
C TYR A 141 14.56 7.73 3.81
N GLY A 142 14.05 8.95 4.00
CA GLY A 142 14.00 10.00 2.98
C GLY A 142 12.87 9.85 1.96
N TYR A 143 11.91 8.95 2.18
CA TYR A 143 10.76 8.76 1.28
C TYR A 143 9.75 9.91 1.44
N GLN A 144 9.46 10.60 0.35
CA GLN A 144 8.58 11.77 0.28
C GLN A 144 7.57 11.57 -0.85
N PRO A 145 6.37 11.07 -0.56
CA PRO A 145 5.30 10.97 -1.57
C PRO A 145 4.84 12.37 -2.00
N ASP A 146 4.45 12.52 -3.26
CA ASP A 146 3.84 13.74 -3.80
C ASP A 146 2.40 13.50 -4.31
N ARG A 147 2.12 12.29 -4.81
CA ARG A 147 0.81 11.89 -5.34
C ARG A 147 0.51 10.43 -5.01
N VAL A 148 -0.77 10.10 -4.95
CA VAL A 148 -1.26 8.74 -4.69
C VAL A 148 -2.41 8.38 -5.61
N VAL A 149 -2.40 7.14 -6.10
CA VAL A 149 -3.56 6.48 -6.72
C VAL A 149 -4.10 5.46 -5.72
N ILE A 150 -5.36 5.63 -5.31
CA ILE A 150 -6.05 4.81 -4.30
C ILE A 150 -7.56 4.84 -4.55
#